data_AF-A0A227J777-F1
#
_entry.id   AF-A0A227J777-F1
#
_cell.length_a   1.000
_cell.length_b   1.000
_cell.length_c   1.000
_cell.angle_alpha   90.00
_cell.angle_beta   90.00
_cell.angle_gamma   90.00
#
_symmetry.space_group_name_H-M   'P 1'
#
loop_
_entity.id
_entity.type
_entity.pdbx_description
1 polymer ?
#
loop_
_entity_poly.entity_id
_entity_poly.type
_entity_poly.pdbx_seq_one_letter_code
_entity_poly.pdbx_strand_id
1 'polypeptide(L)'
;MSGHTGGSNMSSYEKEYLWAKNEPESFWRAQAENIDWFESPKTILKSDENGIERWFPDGVMNTSWLALDYHCEQGRGDNTALIYDSPVTGNKKT
;
A
#
# COMPACT_ATOMS: atom_id res chain seq x y z
N MET A 1 44.93 -17.43 12.03
CA MET A 1 43.91 -18.01 11.14
C MET A 1 42.64 -18.26 11.94
N SER A 2 41.49 -18.00 11.31
CA SER A 2 40.12 -18.13 11.82
C SER A 2 39.71 -17.14 12.90
N GLY A 3 38.68 -16.32 12.75
CA GLY A 3 37.70 -16.14 11.68
C GLY A 3 36.67 -15.16 12.24
N HIS A 4 36.53 -13.99 11.63
CA HIS A 4 35.54 -13.00 12.06
C HIS A 4 34.15 -13.48 11.60
N THR A 5 33.35 -14.01 12.53
CA THR A 5 31.93 -14.30 12.30
C THR A 5 31.18 -12.97 12.16
N GLY A 6 31.15 -12.44 10.94
CA GLY A 6 30.26 -11.34 10.57
C GLY A 6 28.83 -11.88 10.47
N GLY A 7 28.04 -11.72 11.54
CA GLY A 7 26.60 -11.94 11.45
C GLY A 7 26.01 -10.94 10.45
N SER A 8 25.51 -11.42 9.32
CA SER A 8 24.81 -10.59 8.34
C SER A 8 23.51 -10.09 8.97
N ASN A 9 23.51 -8.82 9.38
CA ASN A 9 22.30 -8.17 9.87
C ASN A 9 21.33 -8.02 8.70
N MET A 10 20.19 -8.70 8.76
CA MET A 10 19.20 -8.71 7.69
C MET A 10 18.66 -7.30 7.43
N SER A 11 18.66 -6.87 6.16
CA SER A 11 18.14 -5.56 5.75
C SER A 11 16.64 -5.45 5.99
N SER A 12 16.12 -4.22 6.08
CA SER A 12 14.67 -4.00 6.22
C SER A 12 13.89 -4.61 5.06
N TYR A 13 14.40 -4.47 3.83
CA TYR A 13 13.79 -5.06 2.65
C TYR A 13 13.70 -6.58 2.74
N GLU A 14 14.79 -7.26 3.13
CA GLU A 14 14.80 -8.72 3.26
C GLU A 14 13.79 -9.20 4.31
N LYS A 15 13.61 -8.48 5.41
CA LYS A 15 12.61 -8.78 6.44
C LYS A 15 11.19 -8.68 5.88
N GLU A 16 10.83 -7.56 5.26
CA GLU A 16 9.50 -7.35 4.68
C GLU A 16 9.20 -8.37 3.57
N TYR A 17 10.18 -8.65 2.71
CA TYR A 17 10.04 -9.64 1.65
C TYR A 17 9.79 -11.04 2.19
N LEU A 18 10.58 -11.48 3.18
CA LEU A 18 10.41 -12.80 3.79
C LEU A 18 9.06 -12.91 4.52
N TRP A 19 8.59 -11.83 5.15
CA TRP A 19 7.28 -11.79 5.79
C TRP A 19 6.15 -11.92 4.74
N ALA A 20 6.14 -11.07 3.72
CA ALA A 20 5.14 -11.11 2.65
C ALA A 20 5.11 -12.47 1.93
N LYS A 21 6.26 -13.12 1.77
CA LYS A 21 6.37 -14.43 1.12
C LYS A 21 5.86 -15.57 1.99
N ASN A 22 6.26 -15.61 3.26
CA ASN A 22 6.00 -16.75 4.13
C ASN A 22 4.65 -16.66 4.85
N GLU A 23 4.17 -15.44 5.13
CA GLU A 23 2.90 -15.18 5.82
C GLU A 23 2.12 -14.05 5.12
N PRO A 24 1.67 -14.26 3.87
CA PRO A 24 1.06 -13.20 3.07
C PRO A 24 -0.18 -12.59 3.72
N GLU A 25 -1.02 -13.40 4.39
CA GLU A 25 -2.23 -12.89 5.03
C GLU A 25 -1.92 -11.95 6.21
N SER A 26 -0.93 -12.28 7.04
CA SER A 26 -0.55 -11.42 8.18
C SER A 26 0.14 -10.15 7.70
N PHE A 27 0.99 -10.26 6.67
CA PHE A 27 1.62 -9.12 6.03
C PHE A 27 0.59 -8.15 5.46
N TRP A 28 -0.31 -8.63 4.59
CA TRP A 28 -1.30 -7.77 3.94
C TRP A 28 -2.37 -7.25 4.90
N ARG A 29 -2.63 -7.94 6.02
CA ARG A 29 -3.41 -7.38 7.13
C ARG A 29 -2.76 -6.10 7.66
N ALA A 30 -1.47 -6.17 7.99
CA ALA A 30 -0.73 -5.02 8.50
C ALA A 30 -0.65 -3.90 7.45
N GLN A 31 -0.43 -4.25 6.17
CA GLN A 31 -0.40 -3.23 5.10
C GLN A 31 -1.75 -2.53 4.90
N ALA A 32 -2.87 -3.23 5.11
CA ALA A 32 -4.20 -2.65 4.97
C ALA A 32 -4.49 -1.56 6.03
N GLU A 33 -3.78 -1.55 7.16
CA GLU A 33 -3.91 -0.51 8.20
C GLU A 33 -3.31 0.83 7.76
N ASN A 34 -2.54 0.88 6.67
CA ASN A 34 -1.90 2.11 6.16
C ASN A 34 -2.84 2.98 5.32
N ILE A 35 -4.06 2.54 5.05
CA ILE A 35 -5.07 3.30 4.30
C ILE A 35 -6.39 3.32 5.07
N ASP A 36 -7.17 4.36 4.84
CA ASP A 36 -8.47 4.51 5.47
C ASP A 36 -9.55 3.69 4.75
N TRP A 37 -10.35 3.01 5.57
CA TRP A 37 -11.49 2.21 5.13
C TRP A 37 -12.76 2.82 5.73
N PHE A 38 -13.84 2.80 4.96
CA PHE A 38 -15.17 3.04 5.55
C PHE A 38 -15.59 1.85 6.40
N GLU A 39 -15.27 0.63 5.95
CA GLU A 39 -15.38 -0.60 6.72
C GLU A 39 -14.09 -1.41 6.55
N SER A 40 -13.31 -1.56 7.62
CA SER A 40 -12.05 -2.30 7.58
C SER A 40 -12.30 -3.80 7.34
N PRO A 41 -11.55 -4.44 6.43
CA PRO A 41 -11.73 -5.85 6.11
C PRO A 41 -11.34 -6.74 7.29
N LYS A 42 -12.15 -7.75 7.59
CA LYS A 42 -11.80 -8.79 8.58
C LYS A 42 -11.17 -9.98 7.88
N THR A 43 -11.57 -10.22 6.63
CA THR A 43 -11.01 -11.27 5.76
C THR A 43 -9.98 -10.63 4.85
N ILE A 44 -8.74 -11.13 4.88
CA ILE A 44 -7.66 -10.54 4.07
C ILE A 44 -7.53 -11.25 2.74
N LEU A 45 -7.55 -12.57 2.75
CA LEU A 45 -7.49 -13.41 1.57
C LEU A 45 -8.54 -14.52 1.68
N LYS A 46 -9.32 -14.70 0.63
CA LYS A 46 -10.29 -15.79 0.52
C LYS A 46 -10.21 -16.41 -0.87
N SER A 47 -10.05 -17.73 -0.94
CA SER A 47 -10.23 -18.48 -2.19
C SER A 47 -11.68 -18.91 -2.33
N ASP A 48 -12.26 -18.74 -3.52
CA ASP A 48 -13.57 -19.31 -3.84
C ASP A 48 -13.46 -20.74 -4.39
N GLU A 49 -14.61 -21.36 -4.66
CA GLU A 49 -14.73 -22.75 -5.14
C GLU A 49 -14.03 -23.00 -6.49
N ASN A 50 -13.73 -21.95 -7.26
CA ASN A 50 -13.02 -22.02 -8.53
C ASN A 50 -11.52 -21.72 -8.38
N GLY A 51 -11.03 -21.57 -7.14
CA GLY A 51 -9.64 -21.23 -6.86
C GLY A 51 -9.29 -19.77 -7.15
N ILE A 52 -10.28 -18.88 -7.32
CA ILE A 52 -10.01 -17.45 -7.49
C ILE A 52 -9.78 -16.83 -6.12
N GLU A 53 -8.62 -16.20 -5.97
CA GLU A 53 -8.26 -15.41 -4.79
C GLU A 53 -8.96 -14.05 -4.78
N ARG A 54 -9.56 -13.71 -3.64
CA ARG A 54 -10.20 -12.42 -3.38
C ARG A 54 -9.54 -11.78 -2.17
N TRP A 55 -8.99 -10.59 -2.39
CA TRP A 55 -8.35 -9.78 -1.38
C TRP A 55 -9.37 -8.81 -0.77
N PHE A 56 -9.40 -8.73 0.56
CA PHE A 56 -10.25 -7.82 1.34
C PHE A 56 -11.75 -7.86 0.93
N PRO A 57 -12.37 -9.05 0.76
CA PRO A 57 -13.70 -9.17 0.14
C PRO A 57 -14.83 -8.52 0.93
N ASP A 58 -14.61 -8.23 2.22
CA ASP A 58 -15.54 -7.59 3.13
C ASP A 58 -15.16 -6.14 3.46
N GLY A 59 -14.09 -5.60 2.85
CA GLY A 59 -13.66 -4.22 3.04
C GLY A 59 -14.42 -3.24 2.15
N VAL A 60 -14.73 -2.06 2.68
CA VAL A 60 -15.40 -0.98 1.94
C VAL A 60 -14.51 0.25 1.90
N MET A 61 -14.16 0.70 0.69
CA MET A 61 -13.37 1.91 0.46
C MET A 61 -13.80 2.61 -0.84
N ASN A 62 -13.31 3.82 -1.05
CA ASN A 62 -13.39 4.51 -2.33
C ASN A 62 -12.00 5.05 -2.72
N THR A 63 -11.48 4.61 -3.86
CA THR A 63 -10.15 5.01 -4.33
C THR A 63 -10.05 6.50 -4.63
N SER A 64 -11.10 7.12 -5.18
CA SER A 64 -11.12 8.57 -5.43
C SER A 64 -11.09 9.36 -4.12
N TRP A 65 -11.86 8.92 -3.12
CA TRP A 65 -11.84 9.54 -1.79
C TRP A 65 -10.45 9.42 -1.14
N LEU A 66 -9.83 8.23 -1.16
CA LEU A 66 -8.47 8.04 -0.63
C LEU A 66 -7.41 8.89 -1.35
N ALA A 67 -7.54 9.07 -2.66
CA ALA A 67 -6.55 9.79 -3.47
C ALA A 67 -6.71 11.32 -3.43
N LEU A 68 -7.90 11.84 -3.09
CA LEU A 68 -8.21 13.27 -3.15
C LEU A 68 -8.79 13.78 -1.83
N ASP A 69 -10.02 13.40 -1.51
CA ASP A 69 -10.81 13.89 -0.39
C ASP A 69 -10.08 13.67 0.95
N TYR A 70 -9.52 12.48 1.17
CA TYR A 70 -8.73 12.16 2.36
C TYR A 70 -7.60 13.16 2.57
N HIS A 71 -6.82 13.49 1.53
CA HIS A 71 -5.74 14.46 1.65
C HIS A 71 -6.26 15.87 1.93
N CYS A 72 -7.37 16.28 1.31
CA CYS A 72 -8.02 17.56 1.61
C CYS A 72 -8.47 17.63 3.08
N GLU A 73 -9.14 16.59 3.58
CA GLU A 73 -9.62 16.48 4.96
C GLU A 73 -8.48 16.47 5.98
N GLN A 74 -7.32 15.88 5.63
CA GLN A 74 -6.09 15.94 6.44
C GLN A 74 -5.34 17.28 6.34
N GLY A 75 -5.98 18.33 5.80
CA GLY A 75 -5.42 19.69 5.74
C GLY A 75 -4.40 19.91 4.62
N ARG A 76 -4.35 19.02 3.62
CA ARG A 76 -3.45 19.13 2.45
C ARG A 76 -4.17 19.60 1.20
N GLY A 77 -5.37 20.18 1.33
CA GLY A 77 -6.19 20.60 0.18
C GLY A 77 -5.55 21.67 -0.72
N ASP A 78 -4.68 22.52 -0.15
CA ASP A 78 -3.95 23.54 -0.90
C ASP A 78 -2.61 23.03 -1.48
N ASN A 79 -2.25 21.77 -1.23
CA ASN A 79 -1.03 21.21 -1.80
C ASN A 79 -1.25 20.85 -3.27
N THR A 80 -0.31 21.23 -4.13
CA THR A 80 -0.28 20.77 -5.53
C THR A 80 -0.30 19.25 -5.60
N ALA A 81 -1.39 18.69 -6.14
CA ALA A 81 -1.55 17.25 -6.38
C ALA A 81 -1.12 16.82 -7.79
N LEU A 82 -1.21 17.72 -8.77
CA LEU A 82 -0.92 17.44 -10.18
C LEU A 82 -0.09 18.58 -10.80
N ILE A 83 1.06 18.23 -11.36
CA ILE A 83 1.85 19.13 -12.20
C ILE A 83 1.46 18.84 -13.65
N TYR A 84 0.75 19.78 -14.28
CA TYR A 84 0.38 19.69 -15.68
C TYR A 84 1.44 20.38 -16.54
N ASP A 85 2.02 19.64 -17.49
CA ASP A 85 2.97 20.15 -18.49
C ASP A 85 2.60 19.59 -19.87
N SER A 86 2.18 20.48 -20.78
CA SER A 86 1.79 20.11 -22.14
C SER A 86 2.86 20.54 -23.14
N PRO A 87 3.58 19.60 -23.79
CA PRO A 87 4.57 19.96 -24.80
C PRO A 87 3.94 20.47 -26.09
N VAL A 88 2.65 20.15 -26.33
CA VAL A 88 1.93 20.55 -27.54
C VAL A 88 1.43 21.99 -27.44
N THR A 89 0.94 22.38 -26.26
CA THR A 89 0.40 23.73 -26.05
C THR A 89 1.38 24.67 -25.33
N GLY A 90 2.47 24.14 -24.78
CA GLY A 90 3.41 24.88 -23.93
C GLY A 90 2.84 25.26 -22.55
N ASN A 91 1.59 24.87 -22.25
CA ASN A 91 0.92 25.24 -21.00
C ASN A 91 1.49 24.45 -19.81
N LYS A 92 1.77 25.16 -18.72
CA LYS A 92 2.21 24.58 -17.44
C LYS A 92 1.35 25.11 -16.29
N LYS A 93 0.90 24.22 -15.40
CA LYS A 93 0.10 24.55 -14.21
C LYS A 93 0.44 23.61 -13.06
N THR A 94 0.29 24.11 -11.84
CA THR A 94 0.54 23.43 -10.56
C THR A 94 -0.57 23.77 -9.58
#